data_AF-A0A936H869-F1
#
_entry.id   AF-A0A936H869-F1
#
_cell.length_a   1.000
_cell.length_b   1.000
_cell.length_c   1.000
_cell.angle_alpha   90.00
_cell.angle_beta   90.00
_cell.angle_gamma   90.00
#
_symmetry.space_group_name_H-M   'P 1'
#
loop_
_entity.id
_entity.type
_entity.pdbx_description
1 polymer ?
#
loop_
_entity_poly.entity_id
_entity_poly.type
_entity_poly.pdbx_seq_one_letter_code
_entity_poly.pdbx_strand_id
1 'polypeptide(L)'
;MANTLKKGAAQLSQLAGTAPPKTASSAYRAKPVKVKETVLIGAHFPRAVRRSLAQLQADPRNDGKKLNDLLAEALNDLFAKYNVPQTAILRE
;
A
#
# COMPACT_ATOMS: atom_id res chain seq x y z
N MET A 1 -67.28 0.72 -13.09
CA MET A 1 -66.18 0.18 -12.26
C MET A 1 -64.93 1.05 -12.41
N ALA A 2 -64.90 2.23 -11.78
CA ALA A 2 -63.86 3.26 -12.01
C ALA A 2 -62.88 3.49 -10.83
N ASN A 3 -62.95 2.68 -9.78
CA ASN A 3 -62.29 2.96 -8.49
C ASN A 3 -61.03 2.11 -8.19
N THR A 4 -60.59 1.27 -9.13
CA THR A 4 -59.39 0.40 -8.96
C THR A 4 -58.12 1.06 -9.51
N LEU A 5 -58.23 1.91 -10.54
CA LEU A 5 -57.08 2.58 -11.16
C LEU A 5 -56.47 3.67 -10.27
N LYS A 6 -57.29 4.43 -9.54
CA LYS A 6 -56.81 5.45 -8.58
C LYS A 6 -56.10 4.83 -7.37
N LYS A 7 -56.52 3.65 -6.92
CA LYS A 7 -55.85 2.91 -5.83
C LYS A 7 -54.50 2.34 -6.29
N GLY A 8 -54.42 1.83 -7.52
CA GLY A 8 -53.17 1.35 -8.12
C GLY A 8 -52.14 2.48 -8.31
N ALA A 9 -52.56 3.66 -8.77
CA ALA A 9 -51.67 4.82 -8.94
C ALA A 9 -51.12 5.35 -7.60
N ALA A 10 -51.93 5.37 -6.54
CA ALA A 10 -51.49 5.79 -5.21
C ALA A 10 -50.50 4.80 -4.57
N GLN A 11 -50.70 3.50 -4.78
CA GLN A 11 -49.76 2.47 -4.33
C GLN A 11 -48.45 2.51 -5.13
N LEU A 12 -48.49 2.78 -6.44
CA LEU A 12 -47.29 2.94 -7.26
C LEU A 12 -46.46 4.17 -6.87
N SER A 13 -47.10 5.29 -6.50
CA SER A 13 -46.38 6.47 -5.99
C SER A 13 -45.79 6.27 -4.58
N GLN A 14 -46.37 5.40 -3.77
CA GLN A 14 -45.80 5.01 -2.45
C GLN A 14 -44.66 3.99 -2.58
N LEU A 15 -44.72 3.09 -3.57
CA LEU A 15 -43.67 2.11 -3.90
C LEU A 15 -42.51 2.73 -4.68
N ALA A 16 -42.77 3.75 -5.51
CA ALA A 16 -41.78 4.61 -6.13
C ALA A 16 -41.25 5.64 -5.12
N GLY A 17 -40.95 5.16 -3.90
CA GLY A 17 -40.23 5.89 -2.87
C GLY A 17 -38.92 6.39 -3.45
N THR A 18 -38.96 7.59 -4.00
CA THR A 18 -37.81 8.37 -4.36
C THR A 18 -37.12 8.67 -3.05
N ALA A 19 -36.17 7.82 -2.69
CA ALA A 19 -35.17 8.18 -1.71
C ALA A 19 -34.67 9.58 -2.10
N PRO A 20 -34.68 10.56 -1.18
CA PRO A 20 -34.13 11.86 -1.51
C PRO A 20 -32.70 11.65 -2.01
N PRO A 21 -32.26 12.40 -3.04
CA PRO A 21 -30.91 12.25 -3.56
C PRO A 21 -29.95 12.39 -2.40
N LYS A 22 -29.32 11.28 -2.02
CA LYS A 22 -28.29 11.26 -1.00
C LYS A 22 -27.20 12.15 -1.57
N THR A 23 -27.09 13.36 -1.03
CA THR A 23 -26.09 14.35 -1.40
C THR A 23 -24.74 13.67 -1.41
N ALA A 24 -24.23 13.42 -2.61
CA ALA A 24 -22.89 12.90 -2.83
C ALA A 24 -21.91 14.03 -2.49
N SER A 25 -21.69 14.27 -1.20
CA SER A 25 -20.60 15.09 -0.71
C SER A 25 -19.93 14.41 0.48
N SER A 26 -19.64 13.12 0.34
CA SER A 26 -18.41 12.65 0.97
C SER A 26 -17.28 13.18 0.10
N ALA A 27 -16.86 14.41 0.39
CA ALA A 27 -15.54 14.85 0.00
C ALA A 27 -14.60 13.76 0.52
N TYR A 28 -14.05 12.96 -0.40
CA TYR A 28 -12.98 12.04 -0.06
C TYR A 28 -11.89 12.92 0.55
N ARG A 29 -11.79 12.87 1.88
CA ARG A 29 -10.75 13.58 2.61
C ARG A 29 -9.46 12.90 2.15
N ALA A 30 -8.82 13.49 1.15
CA ALA A 30 -7.57 13.00 0.62
C ALA A 30 -6.65 12.85 1.82
N LYS A 31 -6.33 11.60 2.17
CA LYS A 31 -5.40 11.34 3.27
C LYS A 31 -4.12 12.09 2.88
N PRO A 32 -3.55 12.91 3.78
CA PRO A 32 -2.32 13.61 3.47
C PRO A 32 -1.31 12.58 3.01
N VAL A 33 -0.82 12.73 1.77
CA VAL A 33 0.21 11.87 1.23
C VAL A 33 1.45 12.20 2.04
N LYS A 34 1.73 11.38 3.06
CA LYS A 34 3.03 11.43 3.73
C LYS A 34 4.05 11.07 2.66
N VAL A 35 4.83 12.05 2.22
CA VAL A 35 5.98 11.82 1.35
C VAL A 35 6.87 10.88 2.14
N LYS A 36 6.96 9.63 1.70
CA LYS A 36 7.85 8.67 2.33
C LYS A 36 9.25 9.09 1.95
N GLU A 37 10.13 9.26 2.93
CA GLU A 37 11.56 9.52 2.73
C GLU A 37 12.30 8.31 2.09
N THR A 38 11.57 7.25 1.76
CA THR A 38 12.10 6.01 1.20
C THR A 38 11.72 5.85 -0.27
N VAL A 39 12.69 5.40 -1.06
CA VAL A 39 12.50 5.09 -2.49
C VAL A 39 12.30 3.58 -2.65
N LEU A 40 11.38 3.17 -3.54
CA LEU A 40 11.19 1.77 -3.90
C LEU A 40 12.19 1.37 -4.98
N ILE A 41 13.02 0.36 -4.69
CA ILE A 41 13.92 -0.25 -5.66
C ILE A 41 13.38 -1.64 -6.01
N GLY A 42 12.87 -1.79 -7.24
CA GLY A 42 12.42 -3.07 -7.77
C GLY A 42 13.50 -3.71 -8.65
N ALA A 43 13.86 -4.95 -8.37
CA ALA A 43 14.85 -5.70 -9.15
C ALA A 43 14.44 -7.18 -9.31
N HIS A 44 14.84 -7.77 -10.44
CA HIS A 44 14.65 -9.19 -10.69
C HIS A 44 15.94 -9.93 -10.40
N PHE A 45 15.87 -10.90 -9.49
CA PHE A 45 17.01 -11.75 -9.15
C PHE A 45 16.73 -13.22 -9.48
N PRO A 46 17.77 -14.01 -9.82
CA PRO A 46 17.65 -15.46 -9.93
C PRO A 46 17.12 -16.09 -8.63
N ARG A 47 16.40 -17.21 -8.75
CA ARG A 47 15.84 -17.92 -7.58
C ARG A 47 16.89 -18.34 -6.55
N ALA A 48 18.13 -18.57 -6.97
CA ALA A 48 19.24 -18.88 -6.08
C ALA A 48 19.51 -17.76 -5.08
N VAL A 49 19.45 -16.50 -5.52
CA VAL A 49 19.67 -15.32 -4.66
C VAL A 49 18.68 -15.28 -3.51
N ARG A 50 17.40 -15.63 -3.76
CA ARG A 50 16.40 -15.71 -2.70
C ARG A 50 16.77 -16.70 -1.60
N ARG A 51 17.39 -17.84 -1.95
CA ARG A 51 17.85 -18.83 -0.96
C ARG A 51 19.00 -18.28 -0.12
N SER A 52 19.96 -17.63 -0.76
CA SER A 52 21.08 -16.99 -0.07
C SER A 52 20.63 -15.86 0.85
N LEU A 53 19.67 -15.02 0.42
CA LEU A 53 19.09 -13.97 1.28
C LEU A 53 18.40 -14.56 2.52
N ALA A 54 17.68 -15.68 2.36
CA ALA A 54 17.04 -16.36 3.48
C ALA A 54 18.07 -16.95 4.47
N GLN A 55 19.18 -17.49 3.96
CA GLN A 55 20.28 -17.95 4.82
C GLN A 55 20.93 -16.80 5.58
N LEU A 56 21.13 -15.65 4.93
CA LEU A 56 21.74 -14.47 5.53
C LEU A 56 20.86 -13.89 6.66
N GLN A 57 19.55 -13.92 6.49
CA GLN A 57 18.59 -13.53 7.53
C GLN A 57 18.53 -14.55 8.69
N ALA A 58 18.82 -15.82 8.43
CA ALA A 58 18.83 -16.87 9.45
C ALA A 58 20.16 -16.98 10.22
N ASP A 59 21.20 -16.25 9.81
CA ASP A 59 22.48 -16.23 10.50
C ASP A 59 22.32 -15.58 11.89
N PRO A 60 22.76 -16.23 12.98
CA PRO A 60 22.71 -15.65 14.33
C PRO A 60 23.38 -14.26 14.45
N ARG A 61 24.33 -13.93 13.58
CA ARG A 61 24.99 -12.60 13.54
C ARG A 61 24.06 -11.49 13.08
N ASN A 62 23.01 -11.83 12.35
CA ASN A 62 22.04 -10.90 11.79
C ASN A 62 20.69 -10.99 12.52
N ASP A 63 20.66 -11.59 13.71
CA ASP A 63 19.44 -11.74 14.48
C ASP A 63 18.82 -10.36 14.78
N GLY A 64 17.51 -10.24 14.58
CA GLY A 64 16.78 -8.98 14.68
C GLY A 64 16.94 -7.99 13.51
N LYS A 65 17.92 -8.15 12.62
CA LYS A 65 18.07 -7.28 11.43
C LYS A 65 17.03 -7.62 10.36
N LYS A 66 16.42 -6.60 9.77
CA LYS A 66 15.51 -6.83 8.64
C LYS A 66 16.32 -7.01 7.37
N LEU A 67 15.77 -7.77 6.42
CA LEU A 67 16.37 -7.94 5.09
C LEU A 67 16.67 -6.59 4.40
N ASN A 68 15.82 -5.59 4.61
CA ASN A 68 16.04 -4.24 4.07
C ASN A 68 17.28 -3.57 4.65
N ASP A 69 17.59 -3.79 5.93
CA ASP A 69 18.77 -3.20 6.58
C ASP A 69 20.04 -3.88 6.07
N LEU A 70 20.00 -5.20 5.87
CA LEU A 70 21.09 -5.98 5.27
C LEU A 70 21.35 -5.58 3.81
N LEU A 71 20.29 -5.30 3.05
CA LEU A 71 20.42 -4.78 1.69
C LEU A 71 20.96 -3.35 1.68
N ALA A 72 20.60 -2.52 2.66
CA ALA A 72 21.14 -1.17 2.81
C ALA A 72 22.64 -1.19 3.13
N GLU A 73 23.10 -2.15 3.95
CA GLU A 73 24.51 -2.39 4.23
C GLU A 73 25.27 -2.79 2.95
N ALA A 74 24.75 -3.76 2.20
CA ALA A 74 25.35 -4.17 0.92
C ALA A 74 25.42 -3.02 -0.12
N LEU A 75 24.41 -2.14 -0.13
CA LEU A 75 24.42 -0.95 -1.00
C LEU A 75 25.45 0.08 -0.53
N ASN A 76 25.60 0.28 0.78
CA ASN A 76 26.65 1.15 1.31
C ASN A 76 28.05 0.64 0.96
N ASP A 77 28.29 -0.67 1.03
CA ASP A 77 29.57 -1.25 0.62
C ASP A 77 29.83 -1.02 -0.88
N LEU A 78 28.79 -1.13 -1.70
CA LEU A 78 28.87 -0.81 -3.13
C LEU A 78 29.18 0.69 -3.33
N PHE A 79 28.55 1.56 -2.55
CA PHE A 79 28.78 3.00 -2.61
C PHE A 79 30.20 3.38 -2.20
N ALA A 80 30.72 2.76 -1.14
CA ALA A 80 32.10 2.89 -0.70
C ALA A 80 33.06 2.50 -1.83
N LYS A 81 32.80 1.36 -2.48
CA LYS A 81 33.64 0.84 -3.56
C LYS A 81 33.74 1.80 -4.76
N TYR A 82 32.69 2.55 -5.05
CA TYR A 82 32.65 3.51 -6.16
C TYR A 82 32.87 4.96 -5.72
N ASN A 83 33.29 5.21 -4.47
CA ASN A 83 33.50 6.55 -3.90
C ASN A 83 32.28 7.47 -4.03
N VAL A 84 31.07 6.91 -3.92
CA VAL A 84 29.84 7.71 -3.84
C VAL A 84 29.38 7.84 -2.38
N PRO A 85 28.64 8.91 -2.02
CA PRO A 85 28.20 9.11 -0.64
C PRO A 85 27.39 7.92 -0.11
N GLN A 86 27.75 7.43 1.07
CA GLN A 86 26.99 6.40 1.78
C GLN A 86 25.76 7.02 2.43
N THR A 87 24.61 6.36 2.31
CA THR A 87 23.32 6.93 2.72
C THR A 87 22.65 6.15 3.85
N ALA A 88 23.00 4.88 4.07
CA ALA A 88 22.40 4.12 5.17
C ALA A 88 23.17 4.35 6.48
N ILE A 89 22.45 4.75 7.53
CA ILE A 89 22.98 4.82 8.90
C ILE A 89 22.86 3.41 9.47
N LEU A 90 23.98 2.68 9.52
CA LEU A 90 24.04 1.39 10.20
C LEU A 90 23.90 1.66 11.70
N ARG A 91 22.78 1.27 12.30
CA ARG A 91 22.62 1.27 13.76
C ARG A 91 23.18 -0.05 14.27
N GLU A 92 24.14 0.03 15.18
CA GLU A 92 24.72 -1.11 15.90
C GLU A 92 23.67 -1.87 16.73
#